data_AF-A0A929FTB3-F1
#
_entry.id   AF-A0A929FTB3-F1
#
_cell.length_a   1.000
_cell.length_b   1.000
_cell.length_c   1.000
_cell.angle_alpha   90.00
_cell.angle_beta   90.00
_cell.angle_gamma   90.00
#
_symmetry.space_group_name_H-M   'P 1'
#
loop_
_entity.id
_entity.type
_entity.pdbx_description
1 polymer ?
#
loop_
_entity_poly.entity_id
_entity_poly.type
_entity_poly.pdbx_seq_one_letter_code
_entity_poly.pdbx_strand_id
1 'polypeptide(L)'
;MGKTLEQYLSSVHEQLSDKGCYIVSDEFLADYETEEERKIRTTIWHAHIISHAQKKNHSYLAIEEAKILLDDLYEEDTEHFIKSPAQIELVLKSVKEIDDFAKVKNMSLAEMRARQFLDRLKELSNKEAQGDPTLDLSRGDYKICDRVFRNEVENAGFSVESVQSVGPIEYIGAISIYVLRK
;
A
#
# COMPACT_ATOMS: atom_id res chain seq x y z
N MET A 1 20.21 6.76 -3.80
CA MET A 1 18.92 7.43 -3.49
C MET A 1 18.12 7.49 -4.78
N GLY A 2 16.93 6.88 -4.80
CA GLY A 2 15.98 7.02 -5.91
C GLY A 2 15.44 8.45 -5.98
N LYS A 3 14.85 8.82 -7.13
CA LYS A 3 14.08 10.07 -7.24
C LYS A 3 12.77 9.89 -6.46
N THR A 4 12.32 10.92 -5.75
CA THR A 4 10.97 10.92 -5.17
C THR A 4 9.91 10.93 -6.28
N LEU A 5 8.68 10.52 -5.98
CA LEU A 5 7.57 10.60 -6.93
C LEU A 5 7.38 12.02 -7.48
N GLU A 6 7.39 13.04 -6.63
CA GLU A 6 7.36 14.45 -7.05
C GLU A 6 8.51 14.80 -8.03
N GLN A 7 9.76 14.40 -7.73
CA GLN A 7 10.90 14.64 -8.62
C GLN A 7 10.77 13.91 -9.96
N TYR A 8 10.22 12.71 -9.95
CA TYR A 8 9.92 11.97 -11.16
C TYR A 8 8.85 12.69 -11.99
N LEU A 9 7.74 13.10 -11.38
CA LEU A 9 6.66 13.81 -12.03
C LEU A 9 7.12 15.15 -12.60
N SER A 10 7.88 15.95 -11.85
CA SER A 10 8.44 17.22 -12.36
C SER A 10 9.31 17.00 -13.59
N SER A 11 10.12 15.94 -13.61
CA SER A 11 10.94 15.59 -14.78
C SER A 11 10.09 15.18 -15.99
N VAL A 12 8.97 14.49 -15.77
CA VAL A 12 8.02 14.17 -16.85
C VAL A 12 7.33 15.44 -17.35
N HIS A 13 6.89 16.33 -16.45
CA HIS A 13 6.27 17.61 -16.79
C HIS A 13 7.15 18.43 -17.72
N GLU A 14 8.43 18.59 -17.39
CA GLU A 14 9.40 19.34 -18.20
C GLU A 14 9.53 18.80 -19.63
N GLN A 15 9.46 17.47 -19.81
CA GLN A 15 9.62 16.80 -21.10
C GLN A 15 8.37 16.84 -21.99
N LEU A 16 7.20 17.06 -21.41
CA LEU A 16 5.94 17.13 -22.17
C LEU A 16 5.84 18.44 -22.94
N SER A 17 5.16 18.40 -24.09
CA SER A 17 4.75 19.62 -24.79
C SER A 17 3.68 20.38 -23.98
N ASP A 18 3.45 21.65 -24.29
CA ASP A 18 2.45 22.51 -23.60
C ASP A 18 1.01 21.96 -23.62
N LYS A 19 0.72 20.98 -24.48
CA LYS A 19 -0.57 20.27 -24.54
C LYS A 19 -0.45 18.78 -24.24
N GLY A 20 0.72 18.36 -23.81
CA GLY A 20 1.01 16.98 -23.45
C GLY A 20 0.15 16.52 -22.28
N CYS A 21 -0.14 15.23 -22.26
CA CYS A 21 -0.76 14.59 -21.11
C CYS A 21 0.10 13.42 -20.64
N TYR A 22 -0.02 13.12 -19.35
CA TYR A 22 0.55 11.95 -18.73
C TYR A 22 -0.55 11.15 -18.07
N ILE A 23 -0.59 9.85 -18.32
CA ILE A 23 -1.61 8.96 -17.77
C ILE A 23 -0.92 8.12 -16.70
N VAL A 24 -1.44 8.20 -15.48
CA VAL A 24 -0.98 7.40 -14.35
C VAL A 24 -2.10 6.46 -13.95
N SER A 25 -1.78 5.21 -13.68
CA SER A 25 -2.70 4.25 -13.09
C SER A 25 -2.02 3.63 -11.89
N ASP A 26 -2.64 3.74 -10.71
CA ASP A 26 -2.09 3.15 -9.49
C ASP A 26 -3.21 2.77 -8.51
N GLU A 27 -2.82 2.05 -7.47
CA GLU A 27 -3.64 1.59 -6.36
C GLU A 27 -3.47 2.50 -5.16
N PHE A 28 -4.58 3.08 -4.72
CA PHE A 28 -4.62 4.05 -3.63
C PHE A 28 -5.37 3.51 -2.41
N LEU A 29 -4.85 3.85 -1.23
CA LEU A 29 -5.50 3.59 0.04
C LEU A 29 -6.75 4.48 0.20
N ALA A 30 -7.68 4.02 1.04
CA ALA A 30 -8.66 4.94 1.64
C ALA A 30 -7.95 6.03 2.46
N ASP A 31 -8.60 7.18 2.63
CA ASP A 31 -7.98 8.36 3.22
C ASP A 31 -7.50 8.14 4.67
N TYR A 32 -6.45 8.87 5.05
CA TYR A 32 -5.81 8.83 6.37
C TYR A 32 -5.15 10.18 6.69
N GLU A 33 -5.06 10.50 7.98
CA GLU A 33 -4.44 11.73 8.47
C GLU A 33 -3.08 11.51 9.13
N THR A 34 -2.81 10.28 9.58
CA THR A 34 -1.59 9.94 10.33
C THR A 34 -0.90 8.72 9.75
N GLU A 35 0.39 8.59 10.05
CA GLU A 35 1.19 7.41 9.66
C GLU A 35 0.64 6.10 10.26
N GLU A 36 0.12 6.15 11.48
CA GLU A 36 -0.54 5.01 12.11
C GLU A 36 -1.81 4.60 11.35
N GLU A 37 -2.63 5.58 10.97
CA GLU A 37 -3.80 5.33 10.13
C GLU A 37 -3.40 4.78 8.76
N ARG A 38 -2.34 5.31 8.14
CA ARG A 38 -1.80 4.79 6.88
C ARG A 38 -1.49 3.29 7.02
N LYS A 39 -0.72 2.89 8.03
CA LYS A 39 -0.37 1.47 8.26
C LYS A 39 -1.60 0.58 8.43
N ILE A 40 -2.64 1.08 9.09
CA ILE A 40 -3.92 0.38 9.22
C ILE A 40 -4.63 0.25 7.87
N ARG A 41 -4.71 1.33 7.07
CA ARG A 41 -5.32 1.30 5.73
C ARG A 41 -4.55 0.37 4.80
N THR A 42 -3.22 0.41 4.81
CA THR A 42 -2.34 -0.51 4.10
C THR A 42 -2.63 -1.97 4.48
N THR A 43 -2.76 -2.25 5.78
CA THR A 43 -3.11 -3.59 6.27
C THR A 43 -4.46 -4.06 5.74
N ILE A 44 -5.47 -3.20 5.76
CA ILE A 44 -6.82 -3.52 5.28
C ILE A 44 -6.83 -3.75 3.76
N TRP A 45 -6.13 -2.91 3.00
CA TRP A 45 -5.95 -3.04 1.55
C TRP A 45 -5.34 -4.40 1.18
N HIS A 46 -4.18 -4.70 1.76
CA HIS A 46 -3.50 -5.98 1.51
C HIS A 46 -4.29 -7.17 2.03
N ALA A 47 -4.99 -7.03 3.16
CA ALA A 47 -5.87 -8.09 3.65
C ALA A 47 -6.94 -8.47 2.63
N HIS A 48 -7.50 -7.49 1.93
CA HIS A 48 -8.47 -7.72 0.86
C HIS A 48 -7.88 -8.56 -0.29
N ILE A 49 -6.70 -8.18 -0.77
CA ILE A 49 -6.01 -8.86 -1.87
C ILE A 49 -5.60 -10.27 -1.47
N ILE A 50 -4.92 -10.42 -0.33
CA ILE A 50 -4.40 -11.70 0.17
C ILE A 50 -5.56 -12.67 0.45
N SER A 51 -6.61 -12.23 1.15
CA SER A 51 -7.81 -13.04 1.42
C SER A 51 -8.48 -13.50 0.12
N HIS A 52 -8.56 -12.62 -0.89
CA HIS A 52 -9.11 -12.99 -2.18
C HIS A 52 -8.24 -14.03 -2.90
N ALA A 53 -6.92 -13.86 -2.91
CA ALA A 53 -5.97 -14.79 -3.49
C ALA A 53 -6.06 -16.17 -2.83
N GLN A 54 -6.12 -16.22 -1.48
CA GLN A 54 -6.33 -17.45 -0.72
C GLN A 54 -7.64 -18.14 -1.10
N LYS A 55 -8.76 -17.39 -1.16
CA LYS A 55 -10.08 -17.93 -1.56
C LYS A 55 -10.10 -18.52 -2.98
N LYS A 56 -9.23 -18.02 -3.87
CA LYS A 56 -9.10 -18.48 -5.26
C LYS A 56 -7.98 -19.52 -5.45
N ASN A 57 -7.38 -20.00 -4.37
CA ASN A 57 -6.26 -20.95 -4.37
C ASN A 57 -5.02 -20.42 -5.13
N HIS A 58 -4.79 -19.10 -5.11
CA HIS A 58 -3.58 -18.46 -5.63
C HIS A 58 -2.56 -18.27 -4.50
N SER A 59 -2.05 -19.38 -3.96
CA SER A 59 -1.18 -19.36 -2.77
C SER A 59 0.12 -18.59 -2.97
N TYR A 60 0.72 -18.67 -4.17
CA TYR A 60 1.93 -17.91 -4.49
C TYR A 60 1.67 -16.40 -4.41
N LEU A 61 0.59 -15.93 -5.04
CA LEU A 61 0.20 -14.52 -4.99
C LEU A 61 -0.07 -14.07 -3.56
N ALA A 62 -0.78 -14.87 -2.76
CA ALA A 62 -1.03 -14.55 -1.36
C ALA A 62 0.27 -14.38 -0.54
N ILE A 63 1.30 -15.19 -0.81
CA ILE A 63 2.61 -15.08 -0.16
C ILE A 63 3.35 -13.81 -0.62
N GLU A 64 3.34 -13.52 -1.92
CA GLU A 64 4.00 -12.31 -2.45
C GLU A 64 3.36 -11.04 -1.90
N GLU A 65 2.03 -10.96 -1.88
CA GLU A 65 1.31 -9.82 -1.29
C GLU A 65 1.53 -9.71 0.22
N ALA A 66 1.72 -10.83 0.92
CA ALA A 66 2.10 -10.80 2.34
C ALA A 66 3.50 -10.21 2.55
N LYS A 67 4.45 -10.46 1.65
CA LYS A 67 5.77 -9.82 1.69
C LYS A 67 5.67 -8.32 1.39
N ILE A 68 4.89 -7.96 0.36
CA ILE A 68 4.67 -6.55 -0.03
C ILE A 68 4.02 -5.77 1.12
N LEU A 69 3.05 -6.35 1.84
CA LEU A 69 2.49 -5.71 3.03
C LEU A 69 3.59 -5.42 4.07
N LEU A 70 4.50 -6.35 4.31
CA LEU A 70 5.60 -6.12 5.25
C LEU A 70 6.56 -5.04 4.73
N ASP A 71 6.82 -4.96 3.42
CA ASP A 71 7.57 -3.84 2.83
C ASP A 71 6.91 -2.49 3.12
N ASP A 72 5.62 -2.37 2.81
CA ASP A 72 4.85 -1.11 2.96
C ASP A 72 4.74 -0.63 4.43
N LEU A 73 4.94 -1.52 5.40
CA LEU A 73 4.86 -1.24 6.84
C LEU A 73 6.19 -0.79 7.46
N TYR A 74 7.34 -1.17 6.88
CA TYR A 74 8.68 -1.06 7.48
C TYR A 74 9.73 -0.34 6.61
N GLU A 75 9.30 0.38 5.58
CA GLU A 75 10.15 1.08 4.61
C GLU A 75 11.27 1.97 5.21
N GLU A 76 11.02 2.66 6.33
CA GLU A 76 12.03 3.52 6.99
C GLU A 76 13.17 2.72 7.66
N ASP A 77 13.00 1.41 7.85
CA ASP A 77 13.99 0.49 8.44
C ASP A 77 14.66 -0.42 7.38
N THR A 78 14.58 -0.08 6.09
CA THR A 78 15.04 -0.93 4.96
C THR A 78 16.50 -1.34 5.01
N GLU A 79 17.38 -0.63 5.73
CA GLU A 79 18.77 -1.11 5.91
C GLU A 79 18.89 -2.29 6.90
N HIS A 80 17.85 -2.57 7.72
CA HIS A 80 17.89 -3.56 8.81
C HIS A 80 16.63 -4.42 8.99
N PHE A 81 15.53 -4.14 8.31
CA PHE A 81 14.30 -4.94 8.42
C PHE A 81 14.34 -6.17 7.50
N ILE A 82 14.76 -7.30 8.08
CA ILE A 82 14.75 -8.57 7.35
C ILE A 82 13.50 -9.37 7.75
N LYS A 83 12.64 -9.68 6.76
CA LYS A 83 11.38 -10.41 6.95
C LYS A 83 11.62 -11.84 7.40
N SER A 84 10.78 -12.36 8.29
CA SER A 84 10.82 -13.76 8.71
C SER A 84 9.64 -14.56 8.13
N PRO A 85 9.80 -15.89 7.97
CA PRO A 85 8.69 -16.77 7.62
C PRO A 85 7.52 -16.69 8.61
N ALA A 86 7.79 -16.45 9.91
CA ALA A 86 6.76 -16.34 10.93
C ALA A 86 5.92 -15.06 10.77
N GLN A 87 6.53 -13.94 10.37
CA GLN A 87 5.80 -12.72 10.03
C GLN A 87 4.89 -12.94 8.82
N ILE A 88 5.39 -13.60 7.78
CA ILE A 88 4.58 -13.96 6.60
C ILE A 88 3.41 -14.87 7.00
N GLU A 89 3.66 -15.89 7.82
CA GLU A 89 2.61 -16.78 8.30
C GLU A 89 1.57 -16.03 9.16
N LEU A 90 2.01 -15.07 9.98
CA LEU A 90 1.12 -14.23 10.78
C LEU A 90 0.20 -13.37 9.89
N VAL A 91 0.74 -12.76 8.83
CA VAL A 91 -0.04 -12.04 7.81
C VAL A 91 -1.09 -12.98 7.24
N LEU A 92 -0.68 -14.11 6.67
CA LEU A 92 -1.56 -15.06 5.99
C LEU A 92 -2.69 -15.59 6.88
N LYS A 93 -2.46 -15.72 8.20
CA LYS A 93 -3.48 -16.14 9.17
C LYS A 93 -4.45 -15.03 9.59
N SER A 94 -4.01 -13.78 9.57
CA SER A 94 -4.76 -12.65 10.16
C SER A 94 -5.64 -11.91 9.15
N VAL A 95 -5.26 -11.91 7.87
CA VAL A 95 -5.92 -11.12 6.82
C VAL A 95 -7.38 -11.45 6.57
N LYS A 96 -7.80 -12.71 6.72
CA LYS A 96 -9.18 -13.13 6.42
C LYS A 96 -10.20 -12.38 7.29
N GLU A 97 -9.95 -12.29 8.59
CA GLU A 97 -10.89 -11.65 9.52
C GLU A 97 -10.98 -10.14 9.28
N ILE A 98 -9.85 -9.49 8.98
CA ILE A 98 -9.79 -8.07 8.64
C ILE A 98 -10.63 -7.78 7.38
N ASP A 99 -10.42 -8.58 6.33
CA ASP A 99 -11.14 -8.46 5.05
C ASP A 99 -12.64 -8.77 5.20
N ASP A 100 -13.02 -9.79 5.98
CA ASP A 100 -14.42 -10.13 6.22
C ASP A 100 -15.19 -8.93 6.82
N PHE A 101 -14.59 -8.18 7.76
CA PHE A 101 -15.20 -6.97 8.33
C PHE A 101 -15.21 -5.80 7.34
N ALA A 102 -14.12 -5.59 6.60
CA ALA A 102 -14.02 -4.50 5.63
C ALA A 102 -15.04 -4.67 4.48
N LYS A 103 -15.23 -5.89 3.97
CA LYS A 103 -16.20 -6.21 2.89
C LYS A 103 -17.64 -5.88 3.25
N VAL A 104 -18.00 -6.00 4.52
CA VAL A 104 -19.34 -5.64 5.02
C VAL A 104 -19.40 -4.21 5.57
N LYS A 105 -18.41 -3.37 5.24
CA LYS A 105 -18.28 -1.95 5.65
C LYS A 105 -18.23 -1.75 7.17
N ASN A 106 -17.80 -2.76 7.92
CA ASN A 106 -17.62 -2.65 9.37
C ASN A 106 -16.18 -2.20 9.69
N MET A 107 -15.89 -0.93 9.35
CA MET A 107 -14.53 -0.39 9.42
C MET A 107 -13.99 -0.29 10.84
N SER A 108 -14.84 -0.05 11.84
CA SER A 108 -14.41 -0.03 13.24
C SER A 108 -13.82 -1.37 13.68
N LEU A 109 -14.45 -2.50 13.32
CA LEU A 109 -13.89 -3.82 13.62
C LEU A 109 -12.70 -4.18 12.75
N ALA A 110 -12.72 -3.82 11.46
CA ALA A 110 -11.58 -4.05 10.56
C ALA A 110 -10.31 -3.33 11.06
N GLU A 111 -10.43 -2.06 11.44
CA GLU A 111 -9.34 -1.27 12.02
C GLU A 111 -8.88 -1.81 13.37
N MET A 112 -9.80 -2.21 14.25
CA MET A 112 -9.46 -2.84 15.52
C MET A 112 -8.62 -4.11 15.32
N ARG A 113 -9.01 -4.97 14.36
CA ARG A 113 -8.26 -6.18 14.02
C ARG A 113 -6.92 -5.88 13.36
N ALA A 114 -6.86 -4.88 12.48
CA ALA A 114 -5.61 -4.43 11.88
C ALA A 114 -4.62 -3.93 12.95
N ARG A 115 -5.07 -3.12 13.92
CA ARG A 115 -4.24 -2.67 15.05
C ARG A 115 -3.71 -3.84 15.88
N GLN A 116 -4.58 -4.79 16.25
CA GLN A 116 -4.16 -6.00 16.97
C GLN A 116 -3.13 -6.82 16.18
N PHE A 117 -3.26 -6.89 14.86
CA PHE A 117 -2.27 -7.52 14.00
C PHE A 117 -0.93 -6.78 14.00
N LEU A 118 -0.94 -5.45 13.88
CA LEU A 118 0.27 -4.62 13.92
C LEU A 118 1.00 -4.74 15.27
N ASP A 119 0.27 -4.77 16.38
CA ASP A 119 0.83 -5.01 17.72
C ASP A 119 1.54 -6.37 17.81
N ARG A 120 0.90 -7.42 17.27
CA ARG A 120 1.49 -8.77 17.23
C ARG A 120 2.73 -8.85 16.33
N LEU A 121 2.72 -8.15 15.20
CA LEU A 121 3.90 -8.06 14.33
C LEU A 121 5.06 -7.40 15.09
N LYS A 122 4.80 -6.29 15.79
CA LYS A 122 5.81 -5.58 16.58
C LYS A 122 6.39 -6.47 17.68
N GLU A 123 5.56 -7.23 18.39
CA GLU A 123 6.01 -8.21 19.38
C GLU A 123 6.89 -9.31 18.78
N LEU A 124 6.57 -9.76 17.57
CA LEU A 124 7.32 -10.79 16.87
C LEU A 124 8.69 -10.29 16.42
N SER A 125 8.74 -9.09 15.83
CA SER A 125 10.00 -8.44 15.42
C SER A 125 10.98 -8.24 16.58
N ASN A 126 10.48 -8.00 17.80
CA ASN A 126 11.33 -7.87 18.99
C ASN A 126 11.92 -9.20 19.49
N LYS A 127 11.38 -10.34 19.06
CA LYS A 127 11.77 -11.68 19.54
C LYS A 127 12.65 -12.44 18.55
N GLU A 128 12.66 -12.08 17.27
CA GLU A 128 13.38 -12.80 16.22
C GLU A 128 14.76 -12.20 15.94
N ALA A 129 15.76 -13.07 15.79
CA ALA A 129 17.17 -12.74 15.75
C ALA A 129 17.73 -12.52 14.32
N GLN A 130 17.03 -11.74 13.49
CA GLN A 130 17.27 -11.50 12.04
C GLN A 130 16.48 -12.46 11.13
N GLY A 131 15.77 -11.88 10.15
CA GLY A 131 15.03 -12.60 9.10
C GLY A 131 15.89 -13.11 7.94
N ASP A 132 15.25 -13.44 6.82
CA ASP A 132 15.89 -13.93 5.58
C ASP A 132 15.91 -12.85 4.46
N PRO A 133 17.10 -12.39 4.02
CA PRO A 133 17.23 -11.38 2.95
C PRO A 133 16.65 -11.78 1.60
N THR A 134 16.47 -13.08 1.33
CA THR A 134 15.90 -13.57 0.07
C THR A 134 14.39 -13.36 -0.04
N LEU A 135 13.75 -12.98 1.07
CA LEU A 135 12.32 -12.67 1.13
C LEU A 135 12.03 -11.19 0.84
N ASP A 136 13.06 -10.37 0.70
CA ASP A 136 12.95 -8.94 0.52
C ASP A 136 12.71 -8.58 -0.95
N LEU A 137 11.80 -7.62 -1.19
CA LEU A 137 11.50 -7.12 -2.53
C LEU A 137 12.15 -5.74 -2.67
N SER A 138 12.92 -5.52 -3.72
CA SER A 138 13.44 -4.18 -4.02
C SER A 138 12.28 -3.28 -4.45
N ARG A 139 11.72 -2.54 -3.49
CA ARG A 139 10.66 -1.55 -3.69
C ARG A 139 11.07 -0.24 -3.02
N GLY A 140 10.72 0.87 -3.66
CA GLY A 140 11.10 2.21 -3.21
C GLY A 140 9.93 3.15 -2.93
N ASP A 141 8.68 2.67 -3.03
CA ASP A 141 7.47 3.45 -2.79
C ASP A 141 6.46 2.63 -1.97
N TYR A 142 5.87 3.28 -0.96
CA TYR A 142 4.78 2.77 -0.13
C TYR A 142 3.40 3.20 -0.64
N LYS A 143 2.38 2.48 -0.20
CA LYS A 143 0.98 2.83 -0.50
C LYS A 143 0.58 4.17 0.10
N ILE A 144 0.07 5.06 -0.76
CA ILE A 144 -0.47 6.38 -0.41
C ILE A 144 -1.96 6.49 -0.73
N CYS A 145 -2.63 7.51 -0.18
CA CYS A 145 -4.01 7.83 -0.55
C CYS A 145 -4.07 8.84 -1.71
N ASP A 146 -5.25 8.94 -2.32
CA ASP A 146 -5.58 9.84 -3.44
C ASP A 146 -5.17 11.29 -3.17
N ARG A 147 -5.41 11.77 -1.95
CA ARG A 147 -5.11 13.14 -1.53
C ARG A 147 -3.61 13.44 -1.55
N VAL A 148 -2.79 12.53 -1.01
CA VAL A 148 -1.33 12.69 -1.00
C VAL A 148 -0.79 12.72 -2.43
N PHE A 149 -1.24 11.79 -3.27
CA PHE A 149 -0.84 11.76 -4.68
C PHE A 149 -1.20 13.03 -5.44
N ARG A 150 -2.42 13.55 -5.26
CA ARG A 150 -2.85 14.81 -5.89
C ARG A 150 -1.98 16.00 -5.50
N ASN A 151 -1.60 16.09 -4.22
CA ASN A 151 -0.71 17.15 -3.77
C ASN A 151 0.65 17.08 -4.48
N GLU A 152 1.21 15.89 -4.64
CA GLU A 152 2.48 15.70 -5.35
C GLU A 152 2.38 16.00 -6.85
N VAL A 153 1.26 15.63 -7.48
CA VAL A 153 0.94 15.97 -8.88
C VAL A 153 0.88 17.48 -9.07
N GLU A 154 0.17 18.20 -8.20
CA GLU A 154 0.03 19.65 -8.26
C GLU A 154 1.37 20.36 -8.00
N ASN A 155 2.15 19.89 -7.03
CA ASN A 155 3.50 20.41 -6.74
C ASN A 155 4.46 20.20 -7.92
N ALA A 156 4.32 19.10 -8.66
CA ALA A 156 5.07 18.83 -9.87
C ALA A 156 4.64 19.67 -11.09
N GLY A 157 3.62 20.53 -10.92
CA GLY A 157 3.12 21.45 -11.95
C GLY A 157 2.04 20.88 -12.86
N PHE A 158 1.60 19.64 -12.63
CA PHE A 158 0.48 19.07 -13.37
C PHE A 158 -0.87 19.55 -12.84
N SER A 159 -1.86 19.59 -13.73
CA SER A 159 -3.27 19.67 -13.35
C SER A 159 -3.97 18.33 -13.60
N VAL A 160 -4.89 17.96 -12.71
CA VAL A 160 -5.70 16.75 -12.87
C VAL A 160 -6.90 17.05 -13.76
N GLU A 161 -6.90 16.52 -14.99
CA GLU A 161 -8.01 16.72 -15.94
C GLU A 161 -9.17 15.77 -15.64
N SER A 162 -8.87 14.49 -15.37
CA SER A 162 -9.88 13.50 -15.02
C SER A 162 -9.31 12.38 -14.18
N VAL A 163 -10.18 11.79 -13.36
CA VAL A 163 -9.88 10.60 -12.55
C VAL A 163 -10.99 9.58 -12.74
N GLN A 164 -10.61 8.33 -13.01
CA GLN A 164 -11.51 7.19 -13.02
C GLN A 164 -11.04 6.19 -11.96
N SER A 165 -11.94 5.77 -11.09
CA SER A 165 -11.60 4.85 -10.00
C SER A 165 -12.43 3.58 -10.07
N VAL A 166 -11.79 2.45 -9.79
CA VAL A 166 -12.40 1.11 -9.77
C VAL A 166 -12.09 0.46 -8.44
N GLY A 167 -13.13 0.19 -7.64
CA GLY A 167 -13.01 -0.52 -6.38
C GLY A 167 -13.75 0.14 -5.22
N PRO A 168 -13.63 -0.44 -4.00
CA PRO A 168 -14.18 0.08 -2.76
C PRO A 168 -13.41 1.31 -2.21
N ILE A 169 -13.41 2.40 -2.99
CA ILE A 169 -12.63 3.64 -2.78
C ILE A 169 -12.70 4.15 -1.32
N GLU A 170 -13.90 4.20 -0.75
CA GLU A 170 -14.14 4.86 0.54
C GLU A 170 -13.59 4.12 1.75
N TYR A 171 -13.39 2.79 1.67
CA TYR A 171 -13.19 1.98 2.88
C TYR A 171 -12.09 0.90 2.80
N ILE A 172 -11.71 0.45 1.61
CA ILE A 172 -10.56 -0.45 1.44
C ILE A 172 -9.49 0.25 0.60
N GLY A 173 -9.90 0.87 -0.50
CA GLY A 173 -9.04 1.51 -1.50
C GLY A 173 -9.53 1.22 -2.91
N ALA A 174 -8.82 1.71 -3.92
CA ALA A 174 -9.17 1.49 -5.32
C ALA A 174 -7.98 1.65 -6.25
N ILE A 175 -8.13 1.10 -7.45
CA ILE A 175 -7.28 1.51 -8.58
C ILE A 175 -7.85 2.81 -9.11
N SER A 176 -7.02 3.83 -9.27
CA SER A 176 -7.39 5.09 -9.93
C SER A 176 -6.50 5.34 -11.15
N ILE A 177 -7.13 5.80 -12.23
CA ILE A 177 -6.51 6.23 -13.48
C ILE A 177 -6.65 7.74 -13.56
N TYR A 178 -5.52 8.42 -13.61
CA TYR A 178 -5.37 9.85 -13.70
C TYR A 178 -4.97 10.27 -15.11
N VAL A 179 -5.65 11.28 -15.64
CA VAL A 179 -5.18 12.03 -16.80
C VAL A 179 -4.66 13.37 -16.30
N LEU A 180 -3.33 13.54 -16.40
CA LEU A 180 -2.61 14.73 -15.95
C LEU A 180 -2.26 15.60 -17.15
N ARG A 181 -2.46 16.91 -17.03
CA ARG A 181 -2.11 17.92 -18.03
C ARG A 181 -0.98 18.79 -17.56
N LYS A 182 -0.05 19.06 -18.48
CA LYS A 182 1.00 20.07 -18.28
C LYS A 182 0.41 21.45 -18.09
#